data_AF-A0ABD0R0T4-F1
#
_entry.id   AF-A0ABD0R0T4-F1
#
_cell.length_a   1.000
_cell.length_b   1.000
_cell.length_c   1.000
_cell.angle_alpha   90.00
_cell.angle_beta   90.00
_cell.angle_gamma   90.00
#
_symmetry.space_group_name_H-M   'P 1'
#
loop_
_entity.id
_entity.type
_entity.pdbx_description
1 polymer ?
#
loop_
_entity_poly.entity_id
_entity_poly.type
_entity_poly.pdbx_seq_one_letter_code
_entity_poly.pdbx_strand_id
1 'polypeptide(L)' 'VINAIEQDYRLPPPPDCPTYLHQLMLDCWQKERTARPRFSNIVSALDKLIRNPASLKITAQEGAG' A
#
# COMPACT_ATOMS: atom_id res chain seq x y z
N VAL A 1 -3.78 2.08 20.67
CA VAL A 1 -3.72 2.28 19.20
C VAL A 1 -2.58 3.22 18.81
N ILE A 2 -2.51 4.42 19.38
CA ILE A 2 -1.47 5.42 19.04
C ILE A 2 -0.05 4.86 19.28
N ASN A 3 0.20 4.23 20.45
CA ASN A 3 1.52 3.67 20.78
C ASN A 3 2.04 2.62 19.78
N ALA A 4 1.16 1.86 19.14
CA ALA A 4 1.59 0.85 18.15
C ALA A 4 2.09 1.53 16.87
N ILE A 5 1.43 2.59 16.42
CA ILE A 5 1.84 3.37 15.23
C ILE A 5 3.18 4.06 15.47
N GLU A 6 3.42 4.54 16.70
CA GLU A 6 4.69 5.14 17.13
C GLU A 6 5.86 4.13 17.13
N GLN A 7 5.56 2.84 17.35
CA GLN A 7 6.50 1.72 17.23
C GLN A 7 6.63 1.19 15.79
N ASP A 8 6.28 2.02 14.80
CA ASP A 8 6.31 1.70 13.37
C ASP A 8 5.42 0.51 12.93
N TYR A 9 4.52 0.05 13.81
CA TYR A 9 3.54 -0.96 13.42
C TYR A 9 2.58 -0.39 12.37
N ARG A 10 2.37 -1.16 11.32
CA ARG A 10 1.36 -0.92 10.28
C ARG A 10 0.53 -2.17 10.09
N LEU A 11 -0.68 -1.99 9.61
CA LEU A 11 -1.58 -3.13 9.37
C LEU A 11 -0.97 -4.06 8.32
N PRO A 12 -1.03 -5.38 8.55
CA PRO A 12 -0.64 -6.35 7.55
C PRO A 12 -1.57 -6.26 6.32
N PRO A 13 -1.14 -6.79 5.17
CA PRO A 13 -2.00 -6.87 4.00
C PRO A 13 -3.26 -7.72 4.33
N PRO A 14 -4.46 -7.27 3.93
CA PRO A 14 -5.65 -8.11 3.97
C PRO A 14 -5.49 -9.39 3.13
N PRO A 15 -6.29 -10.44 3.38
CA PRO A 15 -6.37 -11.61 2.50
C PRO A 15 -6.63 -11.18 1.04
N ASP A 16 -5.96 -11.85 0.11
CA ASP A 16 -6.03 -11.58 -1.33
C ASP A 16 -5.68 -10.13 -1.75
N CYS A 17 -5.06 -9.35 -0.87
CA CYS A 17 -4.67 -7.98 -1.18
C CYS A 17 -3.50 -7.97 -2.18
N PRO A 18 -3.62 -7.26 -3.32
CA PRO A 18 -2.52 -7.05 -4.23
C PRO A 18 -1.37 -6.31 -3.56
N THR A 19 -0.13 -6.80 -3.75
CA THR A 19 1.08 -6.25 -3.14
C THR A 19 1.24 -4.76 -3.42
N TYR A 20 0.93 -4.32 -4.65
CA TYR A 20 0.98 -2.91 -5.04
C TYR A 20 -0.03 -2.03 -4.30
N LEU A 21 -1.21 -2.56 -3.95
CA LEU A 21 -2.20 -1.81 -3.18
C LEU A 21 -1.79 -1.70 -1.71
N HIS A 22 -1.26 -2.78 -1.12
CA HIS A 22 -0.73 -2.70 0.25
C HIS A 22 0.45 -1.73 0.34
N GLN A 23 1.34 -1.73 -0.65
CA GLN A 23 2.44 -0.75 -0.71
C GLN A 23 1.92 0.70 -0.75
N LEU A 24 0.89 0.98 -1.56
CA LEU A 24 0.27 2.31 -1.60
C LEU A 24 -0.34 2.70 -0.25
N MET A 25 -0.91 1.75 0.50
CA MET A 25 -1.39 2.01 1.87
C MET A 25 -0.24 2.36 2.81
N LEU A 26 0.88 1.63 2.76
CA LEU A 26 2.08 1.92 3.55
C LEU A 26 2.65 3.31 3.23
N ASP A 27 2.67 3.69 1.95
CA ASP A 27 3.09 5.03 1.51
C ASP A 27 2.17 6.13 2.07
N CYS A 28 0.86 5.86 2.16
CA CYS A 28 -0.10 6.76 2.82
C CYS A 28 0.10 6.82 4.34
N TRP A 29 0.62 5.77 4.96
CA TRP A 29 0.88 5.67 6.39
C TRP A 29 2.32 6.01 6.80
N GLN A 30 3.08 6.67 5.93
CA GLN A 30 4.39 7.21 6.28
C GLN A 30 4.29 8.10 7.53
N LYS A 31 5.26 7.91 8.44
CA LYS A 31 5.37 8.70 9.68
C LYS A 31 5.46 10.18 9.34
N GLU A 32 6.39 10.53 8.46
CA GLU A 32 6.57 11.88 7.93
C GLU A 32 5.43 12.25 6.99
N ARG A 33 4.68 13.31 7.36
CA ARG A 33 3.54 13.80 6.55
C ARG A 33 3.97 14.21 5.14
N THR A 34 5.17 14.77 5.01
CA THR A 34 5.74 15.24 3.74
C THR A 34 6.12 14.10 2.80
N ALA A 35 6.35 12.89 3.33
CA ALA A 35 6.63 11.70 2.54
C ALA A 35 5.36 11.01 2.01
N ARG A 36 4.18 11.38 2.50
CA ARG A 36 2.91 10.82 2.03
C ARG A 36 2.59 11.32 0.62
N PRO A 37 2.06 10.46 -0.27
CA PRO A 37 1.69 10.86 -1.61
C PRO A 37 0.56 11.90 -1.59
N ARG A 38 0.58 12.85 -2.52
CA ARG A 38 -0.57 13.74 -2.75
C ARG A 38 -1.69 12.97 -3.42
N PHE A 39 -2.92 13.45 -3.31
CA PHE A 39 -4.08 12.82 -3.95
C PHE A 39 -3.90 12.61 -5.46
N SER A 40 -3.26 13.55 -6.16
CA SER A 40 -2.95 13.39 -7.59
C SER A 40 -2.02 12.20 -7.87
N ASN A 41 -1.07 11.92 -6.98
CA ASN A 41 -0.19 10.75 -7.09
C ASN A 41 -0.96 9.45 -6.81
N ILE A 42 -1.85 9.46 -5.81
CA ILE A 42 -2.71 8.30 -5.48
C ILE A 42 -3.60 7.94 -6.67
N VAL A 43 -4.32 8.92 -7.23
CA VAL A 43 -5.16 8.71 -8.41
C VAL A 43 -4.34 8.17 -9.57
N SER A 44 -3.18 8.78 -9.85
CA SER A 44 -2.28 8.32 -10.92
C SER A 44 -1.78 6.89 -10.72
N ALA A 45 -1.53 6.47 -9.47
CA ALA A 45 -1.11 5.11 -9.15
C ALA A 45 -2.23 4.10 -9.39
N LEU A 46 -3.44 4.39 -8.90
CA LEU A 46 -4.62 3.55 -9.12
C LEU A 46 -4.95 3.42 -10.61
N ASP A 47 -4.88 4.53 -11.34
CA ASP A 47 -5.05 4.59 -12.78
C ASP A 47 -4.10 3.65 -13.54
N LYS A 48 -2.83 3.58 -13.13
CA LYS A 48 -1.86 2.66 -13.72
C LYS A 48 -2.23 1.20 -13.46
N LEU A 49 -2.74 0.88 -12.26
CA LEU A 49 -3.19 -0.47 -11.92
C LEU A 49 -4.43 -0.87 -12.71
N ILE A 50 -5.37 0.06 -12.92
CA ILE A 50 -6.58 -0.19 -13.72
C ILE A 50 -6.21 -0.44 -15.19
N ARG A 51 -5.25 0.32 -15.75
CA ARG A 51 -4.77 0.13 -17.12
C ARG A 51 -3.91 -1.12 -17.30
N ASN A 52 -3.36 -1.69 -16.23
CA ASN A 52 -2.61 -2.94 -16.25
C ASN A 52 -3.10 -3.90 -15.15
N PRO A 53 -4.26 -4.54 -15.33
CA PRO A 53 -4.87 -5.39 -14.29
C PRO A 53 -4.03 -6.63 -13.95
N ALA A 54 -3.07 -7.01 -14.78
CA ALA A 54 -2.12 -8.08 -14.47
C ALA A 54 -1.29 -7.77 -13.20
N SER A 55 -0.98 -6.49 -12.94
CA SER A 55 -0.25 -6.07 -11.73
C SER A 55 -1.04 -6.28 -10.43
N LEU A 56 -2.37 -6.43 -10.51
CA LEU A 56 -3.22 -6.70 -9.35
C LEU A 56 -3.24 -8.19 -8.96
N LYS A 57 -2.70 -9.09 -9.80
CA LYS A 57 -2.71 -10.53 -9.51
C LYS A 57 -1.65 -10.95 -8.49
N ILE A 58 -0.61 -10.13 -8.32
CA ILE A 58 0.47 -10.39 -7.37
C ILE A 58 -0.05 -10.05 -5.97
N THR A 59 -0.32 -11.06 -5.16
CA THR A 59 -0.78 -10.89 -3.77
C THR A 59 0.35 -11.14 -2.78
N ALA A 60 0.24 -10.57 -1.58
CA ALA A 60 1.28 -10.67 -0.57
C ALA A 60 1.58 -12.11 -0.09
N GLN A 61 0.68 -13.07 -0.32
CA GLN A 61 0.86 -14.47 0.08
C GLN A 61 1.75 -15.29 -0.87
N GLU A 62 1.98 -14.84 -2.12
CA GLU A 62 2.91 -15.52 -3.04
C GLU A 62 4.39 -15.17 -2.79
N GLY A 63 4.68 -14.17 -1.94
CA GLY A 63 6.04 -13.72 -1.62
C GLY A 63 6.66 -14.34 -0.35
N ALA A 64 6.00 -15.31 0.28
CA ALA A 64 6.43 -15.96 1.53
C ALA A 64 6.80 -17.45 1.35
N GLY A 65 7.19 -17.83 0.13
CA GLY A 65 7.73 -19.16 -0.22
C GLY A 65 9.21 -19.09 -0.57
#